data_AF-A0A0G5CCJ7-F1
#
_entry.id   AF-A0A0G5CCJ7-F1
#
_cell.length_a   1.000
_cell.length_b   1.000
_cell.length_c   1.000
_cell.angle_alpha   90.00
_cell.angle_beta   90.00
_cell.angle_gamma   90.00
#
_symmetry.space_group_name_H-M   'P 1'
#
loop_
_entity.id
_entity.type
_entity.pdbx_description
1 polymer ?
#
loop_
_entity_poly.entity_id
_entity_poly.type
_entity_poly.pdbx_seq_one_letter_code
_entity_poly.pdbx_strand_id
1 'polypeptide(L)'
;MQWTHEQSPIIQSKASKILVRAFAGTGKTTTLVGFAKANPTLRILYLCYNSSVEKAAKGKFPRNVVCKTAHSLAHAVYGIQYAHKKTKNLRLTDIARGLDTQDWELVRDVLATLNNYMASADAELGRPHFPRFRDKAFLTSAQERFLKQGLDMARVVWRRMVDLQDTGMLMPHDGYLKLYQLSKPDLSQRFDCMLLDEGQDINPVIADIAHWQRIRMAIVGDPHQQLYRFRGAEDALNSDWMVGAEEHYLTQSWRFGPAIAHVANIILSYKGETRKLQGLGPQTLVKKSLPADLPHRTFIHRTVIGVIENALQLVRNHPEPKFHWVGGIDSYSLRDLEDLYAFSRGLRQNVQNKKLLRDYRDYTQYVEIAEISQDGEMLRSIKIISTYPDLPARILELRSLTLDDELDATITLTTAHKAKGLEWDFVCLYDDFNADPLSPDTDPGKRDDELNLIYVAVTRAMKILAINSLVLSIMQRYVDDRQLKEQIAICKK
;
A
#
# COMPACT_ATOMS: atom_id res chain seq x y z
N MET A 1 -27.05 15.72 9.37
CA MET A 1 -26.60 14.50 8.66
C MET A 1 -27.47 13.38 9.18
N GLN A 2 -28.18 12.66 8.32
CA GLN A 2 -28.97 11.51 8.72
C GLN A 2 -28.07 10.27 8.62
N TRP A 3 -27.88 9.57 9.74
CA TRP A 3 -27.06 8.36 9.81
C TRP A 3 -27.88 7.16 9.31
N THR A 4 -27.24 6.19 8.66
CA THR A 4 -27.93 4.95 8.26
C THR A 4 -28.26 4.09 9.47
N HIS A 5 -29.12 3.08 9.26
CA HIS A 5 -29.41 2.06 10.28
C HIS A 5 -28.17 1.22 10.64
N GLU A 6 -27.18 1.11 9.74
CA GLU A 6 -25.90 0.44 10.00
C GLU A 6 -24.92 1.36 10.78
N GLN A 7 -24.93 2.66 10.52
CA GLN A 7 -24.03 3.62 11.17
C GLN A 7 -24.48 4.01 12.59
N SER A 8 -25.78 4.11 12.82
CA SER A 8 -26.32 4.61 14.09
C SER A 8 -25.89 3.77 15.32
N PRO A 9 -25.95 2.42 15.27
CA PRO A 9 -25.47 1.57 16.36
C PRO A 9 -23.98 1.77 16.69
N ILE A 10 -23.13 1.89 15.66
CA ILE A 10 -21.70 2.14 15.82
C ILE A 10 -21.46 3.47 16.56
N ILE A 11 -22.15 4.53 16.12
CA ILE A 11 -22.00 5.88 16.65
C ILE A 11 -22.43 5.96 18.13
N GLN A 12 -23.48 5.24 18.49
CA GLN A 12 -24.07 5.26 19.82
C GLN A 12 -23.49 4.22 20.78
N SER A 13 -22.77 3.23 20.28
CA SER A 13 -22.19 2.15 21.08
C SER A 13 -21.38 2.72 22.25
N LYS A 14 -21.39 1.98 23.37
CA LYS A 14 -20.56 2.22 24.57
C LYS A 14 -19.59 1.07 24.83
N ALA A 15 -19.49 0.08 23.94
CA ALA A 15 -18.56 -1.03 24.09
C ALA A 15 -17.12 -0.57 24.15
N SER A 16 -16.32 -1.26 24.96
CA SER A 16 -14.89 -1.01 25.11
C SER A 16 -14.10 -1.31 23.83
N LYS A 17 -14.56 -2.27 23.02
CA LYS A 17 -14.02 -2.61 21.71
C LYS A 17 -15.14 -2.65 20.68
N ILE A 18 -14.97 -1.90 19.61
CA ILE A 18 -15.87 -1.88 18.45
C ILE A 18 -15.07 -2.29 17.22
N LEU A 19 -15.60 -3.23 16.46
CA LEU A 19 -15.02 -3.66 15.20
C LEU A 19 -16.03 -3.40 14.07
N VAL A 20 -15.64 -2.62 13.08
CA VAL A 20 -16.51 -2.28 11.95
C VAL A 20 -15.89 -2.81 10.67
N ARG A 21 -16.55 -3.81 10.08
CA ARG A 21 -16.19 -4.39 8.78
C ARG A 21 -16.99 -3.68 7.71
N ALA A 22 -16.31 -2.92 6.87
CA ALA A 22 -16.94 -1.95 5.99
C ALA A 22 -16.45 -2.09 4.56
N PHE A 23 -17.35 -2.20 3.60
CA PHE A 23 -16.98 -2.27 2.18
C PHE A 23 -16.56 -0.90 1.60
N ALA A 24 -16.11 -0.90 0.34
CA ALA A 24 -15.72 0.30 -0.38
C ALA A 24 -16.86 1.33 -0.46
N GLY A 25 -16.56 2.61 -0.18
CA GLY A 25 -17.52 3.71 -0.35
C GLY A 25 -18.63 3.78 0.71
N THR A 26 -18.56 3.01 1.79
CA THR A 26 -19.62 2.89 2.81
C THR A 26 -19.59 3.94 3.92
N GLY A 27 -18.66 4.90 3.84
CA GLY A 27 -18.57 6.00 4.80
C GLY A 27 -17.80 5.70 6.09
N LYS A 28 -16.83 4.76 6.07
CA LYS A 28 -15.88 4.44 7.16
C LYS A 28 -15.48 5.62 8.05
N THR A 29 -14.73 6.57 7.49
CA THR A 29 -14.25 7.75 8.21
C THR A 29 -15.39 8.66 8.68
N THR A 30 -16.48 8.76 7.89
CA THR A 30 -17.68 9.53 8.27
C THR A 30 -18.37 8.94 9.50
N THR A 31 -18.41 7.61 9.62
CA THR A 31 -18.90 6.90 10.81
C THR A 31 -18.03 7.19 12.03
N LEU A 32 -16.70 7.17 11.89
CA LEU A 32 -15.77 7.53 12.98
C LEU A 32 -15.92 9.00 13.41
N VAL A 33 -16.13 9.92 12.47
CA VAL A 33 -16.45 11.32 12.78
C VAL A 33 -17.77 11.43 13.53
N GLY A 34 -18.79 10.67 13.12
CA GLY A 34 -20.08 10.58 13.82
C GLY A 34 -19.91 10.09 15.27
N PHE A 35 -19.15 9.01 15.46
CA PHE A 35 -18.81 8.45 16.77
C PHE A 35 -18.11 9.48 17.67
N ALA A 36 -17.11 10.19 17.14
CA ALA A 36 -16.40 11.22 17.89
C ALA A 36 -17.32 12.38 18.31
N LYS A 37 -18.23 12.81 17.43
CA LYS A 37 -19.22 13.86 17.73
C LYS A 37 -20.25 13.42 18.78
N ALA A 38 -20.63 12.14 18.79
CA ALA A 38 -21.55 11.57 19.78
C ALA A 38 -20.89 11.35 21.16
N ASN A 39 -19.56 11.44 21.25
CA ASN A 39 -18.81 11.27 22.49
C ASN A 39 -17.89 12.49 22.76
N PRO A 40 -18.45 13.71 22.93
CA PRO A 40 -17.67 14.95 23.00
C PRO A 40 -16.79 15.07 24.26
N THR A 41 -17.08 14.28 25.30
CA THR A 41 -16.31 14.27 26.56
C THR A 41 -15.07 13.39 26.50
N LEU A 42 -14.96 12.46 25.52
CA LEU A 42 -13.80 11.59 25.38
C LEU A 42 -12.65 12.35 24.72
N ARG A 43 -11.43 12.15 25.23
CA ARG A 43 -10.18 12.52 24.56
C ARG A 43 -9.82 11.42 23.59
N ILE A 44 -9.93 11.68 22.30
CA ILE A 44 -9.84 10.64 21.27
C ILE A 44 -8.53 10.79 20.49
N LEU A 45 -7.83 9.68 20.27
CA LEU A 45 -6.74 9.57 19.31
C LEU A 45 -7.24 8.93 18.03
N TYR A 46 -7.10 9.59 16.89
CA TYR A 46 -7.36 9.01 15.57
C TYR A 46 -6.02 8.72 14.87
N LEU A 47 -5.72 7.43 14.66
CA LEU A 47 -4.51 7.01 13.95
C LEU A 47 -4.76 6.84 12.46
N CYS A 48 -4.07 7.65 11.68
CA CYS A 48 -4.11 7.64 10.22
C CYS A 48 -2.96 6.79 9.67
N TYR A 49 -3.19 6.09 8.55
CA TYR A 49 -2.13 5.34 7.86
C TYR A 49 -1.07 6.24 7.21
N ASN A 50 -1.44 7.44 6.72
CA ASN A 50 -0.51 8.36 6.06
C ASN A 50 -0.80 9.83 6.37
N SER A 51 0.15 10.70 5.99
CA SER A 51 0.10 12.13 6.28
C SER A 51 -0.95 12.91 5.49
N SER A 52 -1.35 12.45 4.29
CA SER A 52 -2.41 13.10 3.52
C SER A 52 -3.77 12.87 4.18
N VAL A 53 -4.03 11.65 4.66
CA VAL A 53 -5.23 11.31 5.46
C VAL A 53 -5.23 12.10 6.77
N GLU A 54 -4.08 12.23 7.45
CA GLU A 54 -3.96 13.06 8.67
C GLU A 54 -4.40 14.51 8.41
N LYS A 55 -3.91 15.14 7.33
CA LYS A 55 -4.28 16.51 6.96
C LYS A 55 -5.78 16.64 6.67
N ALA A 56 -6.35 15.71 5.91
CA ALA A 56 -7.78 15.70 5.60
C ALA A 56 -8.64 15.48 6.85
N ALA A 57 -8.19 14.64 7.79
CA ALA A 57 -8.90 14.32 9.02
C ALA A 57 -9.00 15.53 9.97
N LYS A 58 -7.95 16.37 10.06
CA LYS A 58 -7.95 17.57 10.91
C LYS A 58 -9.08 18.55 10.60
N GLY A 59 -9.58 18.59 9.36
CA GLY A 59 -10.72 19.43 8.97
C GLY A 59 -12.10 18.79 9.25
N LYS A 60 -12.18 17.46 9.43
CA LYS A 60 -13.44 16.72 9.53
C LYS A 60 -13.81 16.32 10.96
N PHE A 61 -12.82 15.97 11.77
CA PHE A 61 -13.04 15.51 13.15
C PHE A 61 -13.28 16.68 14.12
N PRO A 62 -14.08 16.47 15.19
CA PRO A 62 -14.30 17.49 16.22
C PRO A 62 -13.04 17.74 17.08
N ARG A 63 -13.05 18.84 17.85
CA ARG A 63 -11.88 19.32 18.63
C ARG A 63 -11.38 18.34 19.70
N ASN A 64 -12.21 17.41 20.15
CA ASN A 64 -11.82 16.39 21.13
C ASN A 64 -11.00 15.25 20.52
N VAL A 65 -10.69 15.30 19.21
CA VAL A 65 -9.90 14.29 18.49
C VAL A 65 -8.53 14.84 18.11
N VAL A 66 -7.49 14.08 18.44
CA VAL A 66 -6.13 14.30 17.97
C VAL A 66 -5.86 13.36 16.80
N CYS A 67 -5.77 13.92 15.60
CA CYS A 67 -5.43 13.16 14.38
C CYS A 67 -3.92 13.12 14.18
N LYS A 68 -3.33 11.92 14.15
CA LYS A 68 -1.89 11.71 13.90
C LYS A 68 -1.62 10.40 13.15
N THR A 69 -0.51 10.33 12.42
CA THR A 69 0.08 9.02 12.06
C THR A 69 0.86 8.42 13.23
N ALA A 70 1.06 7.10 13.21
CA ALA A 70 1.90 6.43 14.21
C ALA A 70 3.35 6.95 14.18
N HIS A 71 3.92 7.18 13.00
CA HIS A 71 5.24 7.80 12.86
C HIS A 71 5.28 9.21 13.45
N SER A 72 4.21 10.01 13.35
CA SER A 72 4.13 11.34 13.96
C SER A 72 4.05 11.29 15.49
N LEU A 73 3.49 10.23 16.08
CA LEU A 73 3.56 9.99 17.53
C LEU A 73 4.98 9.61 17.94
N ALA A 74 5.57 8.62 17.29
CA ALA A 74 6.92 8.16 17.59
C ALA A 74 7.97 9.26 17.37
N HIS A 75 7.79 10.10 16.35
CA HIS A 75 8.69 11.22 16.06
C HIS A 75 8.74 12.23 17.20
N ALA A 76 7.60 12.49 17.85
CA ALA A 76 7.52 13.44 18.96
C ALA A 76 8.28 12.97 20.21
N VAL A 77 8.51 11.67 20.35
CA VAL A 77 9.21 11.07 21.50
C VAL A 77 10.68 10.76 21.18
N TYR A 78 10.91 10.05 20.08
CA TYR A 78 12.24 9.57 19.68
C TYR A 78 12.80 10.29 18.46
N GLY A 79 11.97 10.58 17.44
CA GLY A 79 12.46 11.04 16.14
C GLY A 79 13.23 12.36 16.16
N ILE A 80 12.93 13.28 17.09
CA ILE A 80 13.66 14.55 17.24
C ILE A 80 15.15 14.32 17.55
N GLN A 81 15.47 13.28 18.32
CA GLN A 81 16.84 12.97 18.75
C GLN A 81 17.73 12.52 17.58
N TYR A 82 17.12 11.94 16.54
CA TYR A 82 17.83 11.41 15.35
C TYR A 82 17.91 12.40 14.18
N ALA A 83 17.58 13.69 14.38
CA ALA A 83 17.51 14.67 13.29
C ALA A 83 18.77 14.74 12.42
N HIS A 84 19.96 14.57 13.02
CA HIS A 84 21.26 14.64 12.35
C HIS A 84 21.58 13.44 11.45
N LYS A 85 20.93 12.29 11.66
CA LYS A 85 21.17 11.02 10.93
C LYS A 85 19.91 10.44 10.30
N LYS A 86 18.86 11.25 10.18
CA LYS A 86 17.55 10.81 9.69
C LYS A 86 17.60 10.52 8.19
N THR A 87 17.01 9.41 7.78
CA THR A 87 16.81 9.08 6.36
C THR A 87 15.35 8.69 6.09
N LYS A 88 14.95 8.72 4.82
CA LYS A 88 13.65 8.18 4.41
C LYS A 88 13.67 6.65 4.46
N ASN A 89 14.63 6.05 3.75
CA ASN A 89 14.83 4.61 3.64
C ASN A 89 16.34 4.29 3.75
N LEU A 90 16.67 3.07 4.20
CA LEU A 90 18.02 2.52 4.13
C LEU A 90 18.27 1.89 2.77
N ARG A 91 19.45 2.10 2.19
CA ARG A 91 19.88 1.48 0.93
C ARG A 91 20.92 0.38 1.18
N LEU A 92 21.10 -0.51 0.20
CA LEU A 92 22.16 -1.53 0.23
C LEU A 92 23.53 -0.89 0.51
N THR A 93 23.81 0.26 -0.12
CA THR A 93 25.10 0.95 0.02
C THR A 93 25.32 1.59 1.38
N ASP A 94 24.24 1.98 2.08
CA ASP A 94 24.33 2.47 3.45
C ASP A 94 24.72 1.33 4.41
N ILE A 95 24.13 0.15 4.20
CA ILE A 95 24.44 -1.06 4.96
C ILE A 95 25.86 -1.57 4.65
N ALA A 96 26.24 -1.65 3.37
CA ALA A 96 27.57 -2.07 2.94
C ALA A 96 28.68 -1.20 3.57
N ARG A 97 28.52 0.13 3.50
CA ARG A 97 29.45 1.09 4.13
C ARG A 97 29.46 0.97 5.65
N GLY A 98 28.28 0.77 6.25
CA GLY A 98 28.13 0.59 7.68
C GLY A 98 28.67 -0.73 8.23
N LEU A 99 28.86 -1.73 7.37
CA LEU A 99 29.46 -3.02 7.73
C LEU A 99 30.89 -3.19 7.22
N ASP A 100 31.39 -2.24 6.42
CA ASP A 100 32.66 -2.33 5.71
C ASP A 100 32.81 -3.65 4.95
N THR A 101 31.81 -3.98 4.13
CA THR A 101 31.76 -5.23 3.35
C THR A 101 31.32 -4.98 1.92
N GLN A 102 31.79 -5.83 1.01
CA GLN A 102 31.38 -5.89 -0.39
C GLN A 102 30.52 -7.13 -0.70
N ASP A 103 30.16 -7.91 0.33
CA ASP A 103 29.23 -9.03 0.18
C ASP A 103 27.80 -8.50 0.02
N TRP A 104 27.42 -8.21 -1.23
CA TRP A 104 26.12 -7.63 -1.58
C TRP A 104 24.95 -8.57 -1.26
N GLU A 105 25.17 -9.88 -1.29
CA GLU A 105 24.16 -10.84 -0.89
C GLU A 105 23.86 -10.74 0.60
N LEU A 106 24.90 -10.74 1.43
CA LEU A 106 24.78 -10.55 2.88
C LEU A 106 24.17 -9.18 3.21
N VAL A 107 24.63 -8.12 2.55
CA VAL A 107 24.11 -6.75 2.71
C VAL A 107 22.62 -6.67 2.43
N ARG A 108 22.15 -7.31 1.34
CA ARG A 108 20.72 -7.38 1.00
C ARG A 108 19.94 -8.10 2.09
N ASP A 109 20.44 -9.23 2.56
CA ASP A 109 19.74 -10.01 3.57
C ASP A 109 19.72 -9.29 4.92
N VAL A 110 20.80 -8.57 5.29
CA VAL A 110 20.85 -7.71 6.49
C VAL A 110 19.83 -6.57 6.38
N LEU A 111 19.80 -5.85 5.26
CA LEU A 111 18.83 -4.77 5.03
C LEU A 111 17.40 -5.27 5.15
N ALA A 112 17.10 -6.39 4.48
CA ALA A 112 15.78 -7.01 4.53
C ALA A 112 15.42 -7.49 5.95
N THR A 113 16.40 -8.03 6.69
CA THR A 113 16.22 -8.43 8.09
C THR A 113 15.87 -7.27 8.99
N LEU A 114 16.57 -6.13 8.85
CA LEU A 114 16.28 -4.91 9.59
C LEU A 114 14.90 -4.37 9.27
N ASN A 115 14.53 -4.31 7.99
CA ASN A 115 13.20 -3.85 7.57
C ASN A 115 12.10 -4.76 8.14
N ASN A 116 12.30 -6.09 8.11
CA ASN A 116 11.35 -7.04 8.69
C ASN A 116 11.23 -6.88 10.21
N TYR A 117 12.34 -6.64 10.92
CA TYR A 117 12.34 -6.41 12.37
C TYR A 117 11.68 -5.07 12.75
N MET A 118 11.96 -4.00 12.00
CA MET A 118 11.32 -2.70 12.20
C MET A 118 9.82 -2.70 11.83
N ALA A 119 9.35 -3.72 11.11
CA ALA A 119 7.95 -3.92 10.75
C ALA A 119 7.27 -5.05 11.53
N SER A 120 7.93 -5.66 12.53
CA SER A 120 7.35 -6.74 13.35
C SER A 120 7.00 -6.26 14.76
N ALA A 121 6.14 -7.02 15.46
CA ALA A 121 5.87 -6.81 16.89
C ALA A 121 7.01 -7.31 17.80
N ASP A 122 7.93 -8.14 17.28
CA ASP A 122 8.95 -8.84 18.06
C ASP A 122 9.87 -7.89 18.85
N ALA A 123 10.12 -8.19 20.12
CA ALA A 123 11.02 -7.39 20.95
C ALA A 123 12.47 -7.45 20.45
N GLU A 124 12.89 -8.59 19.90
CA GLU A 124 14.28 -8.86 19.53
C GLU A 124 14.43 -9.30 18.07
N LEU A 125 15.59 -8.96 17.50
CA LEU A 125 15.98 -9.39 16.16
C LEU A 125 16.44 -10.87 16.20
N GLY A 126 15.61 -11.74 15.64
CA GLY A 126 15.88 -13.18 15.48
C GLY A 126 15.64 -13.75 14.07
N ARG A 127 15.71 -15.08 13.97
CA ARG A 127 15.53 -15.89 12.74
C ARG A 127 14.27 -15.54 11.93
N PRO A 128 13.08 -15.28 12.51
CA PRO A 128 11.89 -14.94 11.73
C PRO A 128 12.09 -13.72 10.81
N HIS A 129 12.93 -12.77 11.21
CA HIS A 129 13.20 -11.57 10.41
C HIS A 129 14.13 -11.83 9.23
N PHE A 130 14.96 -12.86 9.29
CA PHE A 130 15.93 -13.17 8.23
C PHE A 130 15.22 -13.88 7.08
N PRO A 131 15.07 -13.24 5.90
CA PRO A 131 14.22 -13.77 4.83
C PRO A 131 14.83 -15.02 4.18
N ARG A 132 16.16 -15.05 4.02
CA ARG A 132 16.83 -16.20 3.43
C ARG A 132 16.65 -17.40 4.38
N PHE A 133 16.10 -18.49 3.84
CA PHE A 133 15.76 -19.70 4.60
C PHE A 133 14.59 -19.60 5.58
N ARG A 134 13.78 -18.53 5.54
CA ARG A 134 12.58 -18.40 6.40
C ARG A 134 11.67 -19.62 6.32
N ASP A 135 11.44 -20.13 5.11
CA ASP A 135 10.52 -21.25 4.85
C ASP A 135 11.19 -22.64 4.96
N LYS A 136 12.47 -22.69 5.35
CA LYS A 136 13.18 -23.96 5.52
C LYS A 136 13.09 -24.44 6.97
N ALA A 137 12.46 -25.59 7.16
CA ALA A 137 12.38 -26.25 8.46
C ALA A 137 13.78 -26.60 8.99
N PHE A 138 14.63 -27.20 8.14
CA PHE A 138 15.97 -27.65 8.48
C PHE A 138 17.02 -26.91 7.65
N LEU A 139 18.13 -26.57 8.30
CA LEU A 139 19.28 -25.91 7.69
C LEU A 139 20.51 -26.81 7.78
N THR A 140 21.37 -26.76 6.77
CA THR A 140 22.69 -27.37 6.87
C THR A 140 23.58 -26.55 7.80
N SER A 141 24.65 -27.15 8.36
CA SER A 141 25.58 -26.41 9.23
C SER A 141 26.25 -25.21 8.53
N ALA A 142 26.33 -25.20 7.19
CA ALA A 142 26.77 -24.02 6.44
C ALA A 142 25.70 -22.91 6.42
N GLN A 143 24.44 -23.27 6.22
CA GLN A 143 23.31 -22.34 6.23
C GLN A 143 23.08 -21.74 7.62
N GLU A 144 23.23 -22.53 8.69
CA GLU A 144 23.14 -22.05 10.06
C GLU A 144 24.24 -21.02 10.38
N ARG A 145 25.48 -21.28 9.94
CA ARG A 145 26.59 -20.33 10.10
C ARG A 145 26.31 -19.02 9.36
N PHE A 146 25.79 -19.08 8.14
CA PHE A 146 25.42 -17.90 7.36
C PHE A 146 24.28 -17.12 8.00
N LEU A 147 23.21 -17.81 8.45
CA LEU A 147 22.11 -17.20 9.19
C LEU A 147 22.62 -16.46 10.43
N LYS A 148 23.48 -17.11 11.22
CA LYS A 148 24.07 -16.51 12.42
C LYS A 148 24.88 -15.26 12.08
N GLN A 149 25.74 -15.33 11.07
CA GLN A 149 26.52 -14.19 10.58
C GLN A 149 25.60 -13.03 10.17
N GLY A 150 24.57 -13.29 9.36
CA GLY A 150 23.62 -12.28 8.91
C GLY A 150 22.85 -11.62 10.05
N LEU A 151 22.38 -12.41 11.02
CA LEU A 151 21.70 -11.88 12.21
C LEU A 151 22.65 -11.04 13.08
N ASP A 152 23.89 -11.49 13.28
CA ASP A 152 24.87 -10.75 14.07
C ASP A 152 25.23 -9.41 13.41
N MET A 153 25.42 -9.39 12.09
CA MET A 153 25.62 -8.16 11.32
C MET A 153 24.40 -7.23 11.40
N ALA A 154 23.18 -7.76 11.28
CA ALA A 154 21.96 -6.97 11.44
C ALA A 154 21.86 -6.36 12.85
N ARG A 155 22.23 -7.09 13.91
CA ARG A 155 22.31 -6.54 15.28
C ARG A 155 23.38 -5.46 15.42
N VAL A 156 24.54 -5.59 14.76
CA VAL A 156 25.56 -4.52 14.72
C VAL A 156 24.96 -3.27 14.10
N VAL A 157 24.34 -3.39 12.91
CA VAL A 157 23.71 -2.25 12.24
C VAL A 157 22.63 -1.63 13.11
N TRP A 158 21.71 -2.43 13.68
CA TRP A 158 20.66 -1.92 14.56
C TRP A 158 21.21 -1.14 15.76
N ARG A 159 22.24 -1.65 16.45
CA ARG A 159 22.88 -0.93 17.55
C ARG A 159 23.45 0.41 17.10
N ARG A 160 24.13 0.45 15.96
CA ARG A 160 24.66 1.69 15.36
C ARG A 160 23.55 2.64 14.91
N MET A 161 22.41 2.13 14.43
CA MET A 161 21.25 2.96 14.10
C MET A 161 20.71 3.67 15.35
N VAL A 162 20.51 2.91 16.43
CA VAL A 162 19.94 3.40 17.69
C VAL A 162 20.90 4.31 18.45
N ASP A 163 22.21 4.11 18.34
CA ASP A 163 23.21 4.99 18.94
C ASP A 163 23.12 6.42 18.39
N LEU A 164 22.89 7.38 19.28
CA LEU A 164 22.78 8.80 18.98
C LEU A 164 24.14 9.44 18.63
N GLN A 165 25.25 8.82 19.02
CA GLN A 165 26.60 9.31 18.74
C GLN A 165 27.16 8.78 17.41
N ASP A 166 26.56 7.72 16.85
CA ASP A 166 27.00 7.18 15.56
C ASP A 166 26.52 8.06 14.40
N THR A 167 27.47 8.68 13.69
CA THR A 167 27.21 9.53 12.52
C THR A 167 27.30 8.78 11.18
N GLY A 168 27.69 7.51 11.18
CA GLY A 168 27.94 6.71 9.97
C GLY A 168 26.74 5.90 9.52
N MET A 169 25.87 5.51 10.44
CA MET A 169 24.65 4.73 10.17
C MET A 169 23.42 5.61 10.28
N LEU A 170 22.50 5.49 9.31
CA LEU A 170 21.31 6.33 9.23
C LEU A 170 20.12 5.73 10.00
N MET A 171 19.22 6.58 10.48
CA MET A 171 17.98 6.19 11.16
C MET A 171 16.76 6.45 10.25
N PRO A 172 16.08 5.42 9.73
CA PRO A 172 14.83 5.57 9.00
C PRO A 172 13.65 5.86 9.93
N HIS A 173 12.52 6.26 9.34
CA HIS A 173 11.30 6.53 10.09
C HIS A 173 10.76 5.32 10.86
N ASP A 174 10.89 4.12 10.28
CA ASP A 174 10.45 2.87 10.91
C ASP A 174 11.34 2.49 12.11
N GLY A 175 12.60 2.92 12.13
CA GLY A 175 13.53 2.62 13.22
C GLY A 175 13.12 3.29 14.53
N TYR A 176 12.81 4.59 14.51
CA TYR A 176 12.32 5.25 15.72
C TYR A 176 10.86 4.88 16.05
N LEU A 177 10.06 4.46 15.07
CA LEU A 177 8.73 3.89 15.34
C LEU A 177 8.86 2.56 16.10
N LYS A 178 9.82 1.72 15.71
CA LYS A 178 10.18 0.49 16.43
C LYS A 178 10.61 0.80 17.87
N LEU A 179 11.49 1.79 18.09
CA LEU A 179 11.85 2.23 19.45
C LEU A 179 10.64 2.69 20.27
N TYR A 180 9.71 3.41 19.64
CA TYR A 180 8.48 3.84 20.30
C TYR A 180 7.61 2.64 20.70
N GLN A 181 7.43 1.64 19.84
CA GLN A 181 6.73 0.40 20.19
C GLN A 181 7.42 -0.35 21.33
N LEU A 182 8.75 -0.52 21.27
CA LEU A 182 9.52 -1.19 22.32
C LEU A 182 9.42 -0.50 23.68
N SER A 183 9.17 0.82 23.71
CA SER A 183 8.93 1.58 24.95
C SER A 183 7.61 1.24 25.64
N LYS A 184 6.71 0.49 24.98
CA LYS A 184 5.36 0.14 25.44
C LYS A 184 4.59 1.37 25.96
N PRO A 185 4.29 2.32 25.06
CA PRO A 185 3.74 3.61 25.47
C PRO A 185 2.36 3.44 26.07
N ASP A 186 2.14 4.05 27.23
CA ASP A 186 0.81 4.13 27.86
C ASP A 186 0.08 5.39 27.36
N LEU A 187 -0.89 5.19 26.46
CA LEU A 187 -1.68 6.28 25.90
C LEU A 187 -2.87 6.69 26.77
N SER A 188 -3.20 5.89 27.81
CA SER A 188 -4.38 6.12 28.66
C SER A 188 -4.31 7.41 29.47
N GLN A 189 -3.11 7.89 29.76
CA GLN A 189 -2.92 9.16 30.45
C GLN A 189 -3.45 10.35 29.63
N ARG A 190 -3.43 10.24 28.30
CA ARG A 190 -3.78 11.34 27.38
C ARG A 190 -5.08 11.13 26.63
N PHE A 191 -5.47 9.88 26.42
CA PHE A 191 -6.60 9.50 25.58
C PHE A 191 -7.49 8.51 26.32
N ASP A 192 -8.80 8.65 26.13
CA ASP A 192 -9.81 7.74 26.65
C ASP A 192 -10.25 6.74 25.58
N CYS A 193 -9.99 7.06 24.31
CA CYS A 193 -10.36 6.25 23.16
C CYS A 193 -9.36 6.37 22.00
N MET A 194 -9.16 5.27 21.28
CA MET A 194 -8.40 5.20 20.04
C MET A 194 -9.28 4.73 18.88
N LEU A 195 -9.22 5.47 17.78
CA LEU A 195 -9.88 5.17 16.51
C LEU A 195 -8.81 4.77 15.50
N LEU A 196 -8.94 3.56 14.94
CA LEU A 196 -8.07 3.06 13.88
C LEU A 196 -8.87 2.97 12.58
N ASP A 197 -8.42 3.68 11.55
CA ASP A 197 -8.96 3.57 10.19
C ASP A 197 -8.08 2.64 9.36
N GLU A 198 -8.64 2.06 8.30
CA GLU A 198 -7.96 1.07 7.44
C GLU A 198 -7.33 -0.08 8.24
N GLY A 199 -8.10 -0.64 9.19
CA GLY A 199 -7.69 -1.71 10.11
C GLY A 199 -7.01 -2.92 9.46
N GLN A 200 -7.31 -3.20 8.21
CA GLN A 200 -6.77 -4.33 7.45
C GLN A 200 -5.31 -4.14 6.97
N ASP A 201 -4.81 -2.90 6.94
CA ASP A 201 -3.46 -2.57 6.44
C ASP A 201 -2.56 -1.99 7.54
N ILE A 202 -2.87 -2.28 8.80
CA ILE A 202 -2.09 -1.79 9.94
C ILE A 202 -0.73 -2.49 9.96
N ASN A 203 0.35 -1.74 10.19
CA ASN A 203 1.67 -2.33 10.41
C ASN A 203 1.70 -3.07 11.76
N PRO A 204 2.28 -4.29 11.89
CA PRO A 204 2.36 -5.04 13.14
C PRO A 204 2.88 -4.24 14.34
N VAL A 205 3.78 -3.28 14.11
CA VAL A 205 4.26 -2.37 15.15
C VAL A 205 3.14 -1.50 15.72
N ILE A 206 2.25 -1.00 14.85
CA ILE A 206 1.09 -0.20 15.24
C ILE A 206 0.01 -1.10 15.87
N ALA A 207 -0.18 -2.31 15.34
CA ALA A 207 -1.09 -3.29 15.91
C ALA A 207 -0.67 -3.67 17.33
N ASP A 208 0.62 -3.91 17.57
CA ASP A 208 1.17 -4.17 18.90
C ASP A 208 1.00 -2.97 19.83
N ILE A 209 1.31 -1.74 19.38
CA ILE A 209 1.03 -0.52 20.17
C ILE A 209 -0.45 -0.48 20.56
N ALA A 210 -1.36 -0.76 19.63
CA ALA A 210 -2.80 -0.75 19.88
C ALA A 210 -3.21 -1.84 20.87
N HIS A 211 -2.70 -3.06 20.69
CA HIS A 211 -2.99 -4.24 21.49
C HIS A 211 -2.80 -4.00 22.99
N TRP A 212 -1.70 -3.35 23.39
CA TRP A 212 -1.39 -3.12 24.80
C TRP A 212 -2.20 -2.00 25.45
N GLN A 213 -2.93 -1.20 24.68
CA GLN A 213 -3.70 -0.09 25.25
C GLN A 213 -4.93 -0.57 26.00
N ARG A 214 -5.18 0.04 27.16
CA ARG A 214 -6.36 -0.23 28.01
C ARG A 214 -7.50 0.77 27.80
N ILE A 215 -7.42 1.55 26.74
CA ILE A 215 -8.42 2.57 26.39
C ILE A 215 -9.48 1.98 25.47
N ARG A 216 -10.60 2.67 25.34
CA ARG A 216 -11.67 2.27 24.42
C ARG A 216 -11.15 2.22 22.99
N MET A 217 -11.51 1.22 22.21
CA MET A 217 -11.06 1.07 20.83
C MET A 217 -12.20 0.94 19.84
N ALA A 218 -12.10 1.65 18.72
CA ALA A 218 -12.93 1.43 17.54
C ALA A 218 -12.05 1.26 16.31
N ILE A 219 -12.15 0.11 15.65
CA ILE A 219 -11.43 -0.20 14.43
C ILE A 219 -12.41 -0.27 13.29
N VAL A 220 -12.09 0.42 12.21
CA VAL A 220 -12.85 0.42 10.97
C VAL A 220 -11.92 -0.01 9.85
N GLY A 221 -12.36 -0.93 9.00
CA GLY A 221 -11.57 -1.37 7.86
C GLY A 221 -12.39 -2.14 6.84
N ASP A 222 -11.82 -2.31 5.66
CA ASP A 222 -12.39 -3.15 4.60
C ASP A 222 -11.54 -4.42 4.46
N PRO A 223 -12.02 -5.60 4.89
CA PRO A 223 -11.22 -6.83 4.85
C PRO A 223 -10.81 -7.21 3.41
N HIS A 224 -11.49 -6.66 2.39
CA HIS A 224 -11.22 -6.93 0.98
C HIS A 224 -10.36 -5.84 0.31
N GLN A 225 -9.86 -4.85 1.07
CA GLN A 225 -8.90 -3.85 0.58
C GLN A 225 -7.55 -3.92 1.31
N GLN A 226 -7.12 -5.11 1.75
CA GLN A 226 -5.76 -5.32 2.24
C GLN A 226 -4.81 -5.40 1.05
N LEU A 227 -3.91 -4.42 0.90
CA LEU A 227 -2.95 -4.36 -0.20
C LEU A 227 -1.49 -4.46 0.26
N TYR A 228 -1.20 -4.32 1.56
CA TYR A 228 0.18 -4.22 2.06
C TYR A 228 0.67 -5.48 2.79
N ARG A 229 0.06 -6.65 2.56
CA ARG A 229 0.49 -7.93 3.14
C ARG A 229 1.96 -8.25 2.83
N PHE A 230 2.42 -7.95 1.62
CA PHE A 230 3.83 -8.12 1.22
C PHE A 230 4.82 -7.26 2.02
N ARG A 231 4.35 -6.20 2.71
CA ARG A 231 5.13 -5.37 3.64
C ARG A 231 4.98 -5.82 5.10
N GLY A 232 4.37 -6.97 5.33
CA GLY A 232 4.10 -7.51 6.65
C GLY A 232 2.88 -6.89 7.34
N ALA A 233 1.98 -6.18 6.63
CA ALA A 233 0.78 -5.61 7.25
C ALA A 233 -0.07 -6.71 7.93
N GLU A 234 -0.55 -6.40 9.14
CA GLU A 234 -1.40 -7.25 9.95
C GLU A 234 -2.86 -6.83 9.77
N ASP A 235 -3.75 -7.79 9.57
CA ASP A 235 -5.18 -7.54 9.51
C ASP A 235 -5.77 -7.45 10.92
N ALA A 236 -5.81 -6.24 11.47
CA ALA A 236 -6.36 -6.00 12.81
C ALA A 236 -7.84 -6.39 12.90
N LEU A 237 -8.56 -6.48 11.77
CA LEU A 237 -9.96 -6.89 11.76
C LEU A 237 -10.15 -8.36 12.14
N ASN A 238 -9.10 -9.18 12.02
CA ASN A 238 -9.12 -10.61 12.33
C ASN A 238 -8.15 -10.98 13.46
N SER A 239 -7.73 -9.99 14.26
CA SER A 239 -6.75 -10.16 15.32
C SER A 239 -7.35 -10.72 16.61
N ASP A 240 -6.59 -11.56 17.33
CA ASP A 240 -7.00 -12.17 18.60
C ASP A 240 -7.35 -11.13 19.66
N TRP A 241 -6.70 -9.97 19.60
CA TRP A 241 -6.92 -8.91 20.57
C TRP A 241 -8.20 -8.12 20.35
N MET A 242 -8.91 -8.35 19.24
CA MET A 242 -10.25 -7.83 19.00
C MET A 242 -11.36 -8.86 19.29
N VAL A 243 -11.02 -10.06 19.76
CA VAL A 243 -12.02 -11.06 20.19
C VAL A 243 -12.94 -10.45 21.28
N GLY A 244 -14.25 -10.66 21.10
CA GLY A 244 -15.27 -10.10 21.98
C GLY A 244 -15.65 -8.63 21.70
N ALA A 245 -15.12 -8.03 20.64
CA ALA A 245 -15.57 -6.72 20.19
C ALA A 245 -17.03 -6.73 19.72
N GLU A 246 -17.71 -5.60 19.91
CA GLU A 246 -19.02 -5.36 19.29
C GLU A 246 -18.82 -5.21 17.78
N GLU A 247 -19.22 -6.22 17.01
CA GLU A 247 -19.05 -6.23 15.56
C GLU A 247 -20.20 -5.54 14.83
N HIS A 248 -19.84 -4.68 13.87
CA HIS A 248 -20.77 -3.99 12.98
C HIS A 248 -20.33 -4.11 11.53
N TYR A 249 -21.29 -3.91 10.64
CA TYR A 249 -21.09 -4.03 9.20
C TYR A 249 -21.59 -2.79 8.48
N LEU A 250 -20.79 -2.26 7.57
CA LEU A 250 -21.22 -1.22 6.65
C LEU A 250 -21.22 -1.80 5.24
N THR A 251 -22.41 -1.99 4.67
CA THR A 251 -22.58 -2.65 3.36
C THR A 251 -23.09 -1.69 2.27
N GLN A 252 -23.58 -0.52 2.66
CA GLN A 252 -24.19 0.47 1.77
C GLN A 252 -23.17 1.50 1.26
N SER A 253 -22.74 1.36 0.00
CA SER A 253 -21.82 2.27 -0.68
C SER A 253 -22.56 3.45 -1.31
N TRP A 254 -22.09 4.66 -1.03
CA TRP A 254 -22.59 5.89 -1.64
C TRP A 254 -21.76 6.36 -2.84
N ARG A 255 -20.65 5.67 -3.12
CA ARG A 255 -19.71 6.04 -4.19
C ARG A 255 -20.24 5.72 -5.59
N PHE A 256 -20.86 4.56 -5.72
CA PHE A 256 -21.27 3.99 -7.01
C PHE A 256 -22.62 3.28 -6.89
N GLY A 257 -23.28 3.13 -8.04
CA GLY A 257 -24.56 2.45 -8.16
C GLY A 257 -24.45 0.93 -8.30
N PRO A 258 -25.59 0.27 -8.56
CA PRO A 258 -25.70 -1.19 -8.54
C PRO A 258 -24.81 -1.92 -9.55
N ALA A 259 -24.50 -1.34 -10.71
CA ALA A 259 -23.72 -2.03 -11.75
C ALA A 259 -22.27 -2.30 -11.32
N ILE A 260 -21.59 -1.29 -10.76
CA ILE A 260 -20.23 -1.48 -10.21
C ILE A 260 -20.28 -2.35 -8.96
N ALA A 261 -21.30 -2.17 -8.10
CA ALA A 261 -21.49 -3.04 -6.94
C ALA A 261 -21.66 -4.52 -7.36
N HIS A 262 -22.31 -4.80 -8.49
CA HIS A 262 -22.45 -6.15 -9.02
C HIS A 262 -21.09 -6.76 -9.40
N VAL A 263 -20.27 -6.04 -10.16
CA VAL A 263 -18.89 -6.48 -10.52
C VAL A 263 -18.06 -6.73 -9.26
N ALA A 264 -18.12 -5.81 -8.30
CA ALA A 264 -17.43 -5.95 -7.03
C ALA A 264 -17.91 -7.20 -6.25
N ASN A 265 -19.22 -7.45 -6.18
CA ASN A 265 -19.78 -8.64 -5.53
C ASN A 265 -19.39 -9.96 -6.21
N ILE A 266 -19.17 -9.98 -7.53
CA ILE A 266 -18.64 -11.16 -8.23
C ILE A 266 -17.24 -11.47 -7.70
N ILE A 267 -16.35 -10.47 -7.66
CA ILE A 267 -14.98 -10.63 -7.13
C ILE A 267 -15.02 -11.10 -5.67
N LEU A 268 -15.85 -10.46 -4.84
CA LEU A 268 -16.03 -10.80 -3.43
C LEU A 268 -16.54 -12.24 -3.25
N SER A 269 -17.38 -12.75 -4.15
CA SER A 269 -17.87 -14.12 -4.05
C SER A 269 -16.76 -15.17 -4.18
N TYR A 270 -15.72 -14.90 -4.98
CA TYR A 270 -14.54 -15.75 -5.08
C TYR A 270 -13.64 -15.69 -3.83
N LYS A 271 -13.84 -14.72 -2.94
CA LYS A 271 -13.24 -14.63 -1.62
C LYS A 271 -14.11 -15.27 -0.52
N GLY A 272 -15.25 -15.85 -0.88
CA GLY A 272 -16.19 -16.46 0.08
C GLY A 272 -17.04 -15.45 0.84
N GLU A 273 -17.06 -14.17 0.45
CA GLU A 273 -17.92 -13.17 1.08
C GLU A 273 -19.39 -13.45 0.77
N THR A 274 -20.20 -13.43 1.83
CA THR A 274 -21.64 -13.73 1.75
C THR A 274 -22.49 -12.48 1.83
N ARG A 275 -22.01 -11.42 2.48
CA ARG A 275 -22.69 -10.13 2.56
C ARG A 275 -22.56 -9.40 1.23
N LYS A 276 -23.66 -8.77 0.80
CA LYS A 276 -23.69 -8.03 -0.46
C LYS A 276 -23.33 -6.57 -0.25
N LEU A 277 -22.35 -6.12 -1.01
CA LEU A 277 -22.09 -4.69 -1.21
C LEU A 277 -23.25 -4.08 -2.00
N GLN A 278 -23.91 -3.08 -1.42
CA GLN A 278 -25.03 -2.38 -2.04
C GLN A 278 -24.56 -1.05 -2.61
N GLY A 279 -24.78 -0.82 -3.90
CA GLY A 279 -24.47 0.46 -4.54
C GLY A 279 -25.68 1.40 -4.47
N LEU A 280 -25.67 2.33 -3.51
CA LEU A 280 -26.67 3.38 -3.32
C LEU A 280 -26.22 4.74 -3.90
N GLY A 281 -25.04 4.78 -4.51
CA GLY A 281 -24.55 5.95 -5.22
C GLY A 281 -25.27 6.21 -6.55
N PRO A 282 -24.75 7.14 -7.37
CA PRO A 282 -25.34 7.46 -8.67
C PRO A 282 -25.40 6.24 -9.60
N GLN A 283 -26.30 6.27 -10.60
CA GLN A 283 -26.35 5.19 -11.59
C GLN A 283 -25.01 5.09 -12.35
N THR A 284 -24.52 3.85 -12.46
CA THR A 284 -23.21 3.55 -13.04
C THR A 284 -23.32 2.62 -14.23
N LEU A 285 -22.37 2.73 -15.17
CA LEU A 285 -22.23 1.83 -16.31
C LEU A 285 -20.94 1.02 -16.21
N VAL A 286 -21.00 -0.23 -16.67
CA VAL A 286 -19.83 -1.09 -16.87
C VAL A 286 -19.68 -1.33 -18.36
N LYS A 287 -18.52 -1.03 -18.93
CA LYS A 287 -18.23 -1.11 -20.37
C LYS A 287 -16.92 -1.83 -20.63
N LYS A 288 -16.69 -2.25 -21.88
CA LYS A 288 -15.38 -2.77 -22.33
C LYS A 288 -14.36 -1.65 -22.60
N SER A 289 -14.85 -0.46 -22.90
CA SER A 289 -14.03 0.73 -23.12
C SER A 289 -14.79 1.99 -22.69
N LEU A 290 -14.04 3.03 -22.33
CA LEU A 290 -14.63 4.34 -22.04
C LEU A 290 -15.07 5.02 -23.36
N PRO A 291 -16.22 5.72 -23.40
CA PRO A 291 -16.65 6.54 -24.55
C PRO A 291 -15.55 7.50 -25.01
N ALA A 292 -15.45 7.86 -26.29
CA ALA A 292 -14.37 8.68 -26.85
C ALA A 292 -14.46 10.18 -26.48
N ASP A 293 -15.65 10.65 -26.14
CA ASP A 293 -16.04 12.04 -25.91
C ASP A 293 -16.09 12.43 -24.42
N LEU A 294 -15.33 11.74 -23.57
CA LEU A 294 -15.25 12.07 -22.14
C LEU A 294 -14.31 13.26 -21.87
N PRO A 295 -14.68 14.16 -20.94
CA PRO A 295 -13.83 15.28 -20.56
C PRO A 295 -12.59 14.84 -19.77
N HIS A 296 -12.69 13.72 -19.04
CA HIS A 296 -11.63 13.19 -18.19
C HIS A 296 -11.64 11.66 -18.20
N ARG A 297 -10.47 11.04 -18.04
CA ARG A 297 -10.28 9.60 -17.94
C ARG A 297 -9.24 9.25 -16.91
N THR A 298 -9.50 8.26 -16.07
CA THR A 298 -8.48 7.68 -15.20
C THR A 298 -8.08 6.29 -15.67
N PHE A 299 -6.79 6.05 -15.85
CA PHE A 299 -6.26 4.71 -16.10
C PHE A 299 -5.59 4.14 -14.84
N ILE A 300 -6.07 2.97 -14.41
CA ILE A 300 -5.52 2.24 -13.26
C ILE A 300 -4.74 1.03 -13.75
N HIS A 301 -3.48 0.95 -13.34
CA HIS A 301 -2.52 -0.08 -13.75
C HIS A 301 -2.13 -0.97 -12.57
N ARG A 302 -1.71 -2.20 -12.85
CA ARG A 302 -1.04 -3.08 -11.88
C ARG A 302 0.36 -2.57 -11.54
N THR A 303 1.10 -2.14 -12.57
CA THR A 303 2.54 -1.88 -12.50
C THR A 303 2.88 -0.43 -12.81
N VAL A 304 3.98 0.08 -12.24
CA VAL A 304 4.51 1.41 -12.59
C VAL A 304 4.96 1.47 -14.05
N ILE A 305 5.49 0.36 -14.59
CA ILE A 305 5.89 0.28 -16.01
C ILE A 305 4.68 0.50 -16.91
N GLY A 306 3.58 -0.20 -16.65
CA GLY A 306 2.34 -0.04 -17.41
C GLY A 306 1.85 1.40 -17.41
N VAL A 307 1.98 2.13 -16.29
CA VAL A 307 1.64 3.56 -16.24
C VAL A 307 2.48 4.37 -17.23
N ILE A 308 3.81 4.17 -17.23
CA ILE A 308 4.74 4.91 -18.09
C ILE A 308 4.51 4.54 -19.56
N GLU A 309 4.41 3.24 -19.88
CA GLU A 309 4.17 2.76 -21.24
C GLU A 309 2.84 3.29 -21.80
N ASN A 310 1.78 3.27 -21.00
CA ASN A 310 0.49 3.85 -21.40
C ASN A 310 0.60 5.36 -21.64
N ALA A 311 1.27 6.11 -20.74
CA ALA A 311 1.48 7.55 -20.94
C ALA A 311 2.17 7.84 -22.29
N LEU A 312 3.24 7.10 -22.60
CA LEU A 312 3.96 7.23 -23.87
C LEU A 312 3.12 6.88 -25.10
N GLN A 313 2.22 5.91 -24.99
CA GLN A 313 1.26 5.57 -26.05
C GLN A 313 0.20 6.66 -26.22
N LEU A 314 -0.32 7.21 -25.11
CA LEU A 314 -1.36 8.25 -25.13
C LEU A 314 -0.87 9.54 -25.78
N VAL A 315 0.39 9.93 -25.57
CA VAL A 315 1.02 11.07 -26.28
C VAL A 315 0.92 10.92 -27.79
N ARG A 316 1.02 9.71 -28.33
CA ARG A 316 0.98 9.45 -29.78
C ARG A 316 -0.44 9.42 -30.34
N ASN A 317 -1.41 9.01 -29.52
CA ASN A 317 -2.75 8.64 -29.98
C ASN A 317 -3.83 9.67 -29.61
N HIS A 318 -3.55 10.57 -28.67
CA HIS A 318 -4.49 11.59 -28.24
C HIS A 318 -3.99 12.98 -28.66
N PRO A 319 -4.84 13.80 -29.30
CA PRO A 319 -4.50 15.20 -29.55
C PRO A 319 -4.46 15.94 -28.20
N GLU A 320 -3.29 16.49 -27.86
CA GLU A 320 -3.02 17.31 -26.66
C GLU A 320 -3.43 16.66 -25.32
N PRO A 321 -2.83 15.52 -24.93
CA PRO A 321 -3.12 14.90 -23.65
C PRO A 321 -2.57 15.76 -22.52
N LYS A 322 -3.40 16.01 -21.50
CA LYS A 322 -3.01 16.71 -20.28
C LYS A 322 -3.04 15.71 -19.14
N PHE A 323 -1.87 15.36 -18.62
CA PHE A 323 -1.71 14.29 -17.65
C PHE A 323 -1.72 14.82 -16.22
N HIS A 324 -2.45 14.13 -15.35
CA HIS A 324 -2.25 14.17 -13.92
C HIS A 324 -1.72 12.81 -13.45
N TRP A 325 -0.70 12.83 -12.59
CA TRP A 325 -0.10 11.61 -12.04
C TRP A 325 -0.41 11.54 -10.56
N VAL A 326 -1.06 10.48 -10.11
CA VAL A 326 -1.41 10.35 -8.69
C VAL A 326 -0.14 10.28 -7.84
N GLY A 327 0.04 11.28 -6.99
CA GLY A 327 1.26 11.45 -6.17
C GLY A 327 2.40 12.20 -6.87
N GLY A 328 2.16 12.75 -8.06
CA GLY A 328 3.11 13.50 -8.88
C GLY A 328 3.98 12.61 -9.76
N ILE A 329 4.40 13.13 -10.93
CA ILE A 329 5.18 12.38 -11.93
C ILE A 329 6.52 11.87 -11.37
N ASP A 330 7.17 12.66 -10.51
CA ASP A 330 8.44 12.28 -9.88
C ASP A 330 8.28 11.09 -8.90
N SER A 331 7.07 10.80 -8.42
CA SER A 331 6.81 9.64 -7.54
C SER A 331 6.81 8.28 -8.26
N TYR A 332 7.07 8.28 -9.57
CA TYR A 332 7.24 7.11 -10.43
C TYR A 332 8.71 6.90 -10.83
N SER A 333 9.63 7.58 -10.13
CA SER A 333 11.09 7.45 -10.29
C SER A 333 11.62 7.80 -11.70
N LEU A 334 10.94 8.69 -12.44
CA LEU A 334 11.39 9.09 -13.80
C LEU A 334 12.76 9.77 -13.79
N ARG A 335 13.08 10.54 -12.74
CA ARG A 335 14.40 11.17 -12.62
C ARG A 335 15.51 10.15 -12.41
N ASP A 336 15.25 9.12 -11.60
CA ASP A 336 16.21 8.01 -11.42
C ASP A 336 16.41 7.24 -12.73
N LEU A 337 15.36 7.13 -13.57
CA LEU A 337 15.48 6.56 -14.93
C LEU A 337 16.33 7.42 -15.86
N GLU A 338 16.19 8.76 -15.84
CA GLU A 338 17.03 9.66 -16.64
C GLU A 338 18.50 9.59 -16.23
N ASP A 339 18.77 9.61 -14.91
CA ASP A 339 20.13 9.48 -14.37
C ASP A 339 20.74 8.12 -14.72
N LEU A 340 19.97 7.03 -14.59
CA LEU A 340 20.43 5.70 -14.96
C LEU A 340 20.61 5.57 -16.47
N TYR A 341 19.78 6.21 -17.28
CA TYR A 341 19.95 6.28 -18.74
C TYR A 341 21.28 6.97 -19.08
N ALA A 342 21.55 8.16 -18.52
CA ALA A 342 22.81 8.87 -18.74
C ALA A 342 24.02 8.03 -18.29
N PHE A 343 23.90 7.37 -17.14
CA PHE A 343 24.92 6.46 -16.62
C PHE A 343 25.18 5.28 -17.56
N SER A 344 24.13 4.68 -18.14
CA SER A 344 24.27 3.56 -19.10
C SER A 344 24.95 3.96 -20.41
N ARG A 345 24.89 5.24 -20.78
CA ARG A 345 25.59 5.81 -21.95
C ARG A 345 26.99 6.35 -21.65
N GLY A 346 27.48 6.18 -20.41
CA GLY A 346 28.77 6.72 -19.98
C GLY A 346 28.79 8.24 -19.80
N LEU A 347 27.64 8.92 -19.88
CA LEU A 347 27.49 10.37 -19.74
C LEU A 347 27.45 10.78 -18.26
N ARG A 348 28.50 10.43 -17.50
CA ARG A 348 28.57 10.62 -16.04
C ARG A 348 28.35 12.07 -15.60
N GLN A 349 28.79 13.03 -16.41
CA GLN A 349 28.62 14.47 -16.16
C GLN A 349 27.14 14.92 -16.18
N ASN A 350 26.27 14.16 -16.84
CA ASN A 350 24.83 14.45 -16.91
C ASN A 350 24.03 13.79 -15.78
N VAL A 351 24.67 12.96 -14.94
CA VAL A 351 24.02 12.26 -13.82
C VAL A 351 23.93 13.21 -12.63
N GLN A 352 22.71 13.60 -12.26
CA GLN A 352 22.46 14.50 -11.13
C GLN A 352 22.55 13.77 -9.79
N ASN A 353 22.07 12.54 -9.72
CA ASN A 353 22.15 11.70 -8.54
C ASN A 353 23.61 11.26 -8.30
N LYS A 354 24.39 12.12 -7.63
CA LYS A 354 25.78 11.85 -7.24
C LYS A 354 25.94 10.57 -6.41
N LYS A 355 24.87 10.10 -5.75
CA LYS A 355 24.92 8.84 -5.02
C LYS A 355 25.03 7.65 -5.98
N LEU A 356 24.38 7.67 -7.15
CA LEU A 356 24.53 6.64 -8.18
C LEU A 356 26.01 6.51 -8.61
N LEU A 357 26.68 7.64 -8.84
CA LEU A 357 28.10 7.67 -9.24
C LEU A 357 29.06 7.22 -8.13
N ARG A 358 28.68 7.42 -6.87
CA ARG A 358 29.49 7.02 -5.71
C ARG A 358 29.30 5.55 -5.36
N ASP A 359 28.06 5.08 -5.48
CA ASP A 359 27.64 3.76 -5.04
C ASP A 359 27.96 2.68 -6.09
N TYR A 360 28.09 3.06 -7.37
CA TYR A 360 28.41 2.16 -8.48
C TYR A 360 29.55 2.70 -9.33
N ARG A 361 30.51 1.84 -9.66
CA ARG A 361 31.64 2.13 -10.54
C ARG A 361 31.15 2.47 -11.94
N ASP A 362 30.32 1.61 -12.54
CA ASP A 362 29.80 1.73 -13.90
C ASP A 362 28.44 1.05 -14.03
N TYR A 363 27.79 1.21 -15.20
CA TYR A 363 26.48 0.63 -15.46
C TYR A 363 26.52 -0.90 -15.47
N THR A 364 27.64 -1.51 -15.86
CA THR A 364 27.81 -2.97 -15.81
C THR A 364 27.70 -3.48 -14.38
N GLN A 365 28.39 -2.84 -13.43
CA GLN A 365 28.29 -3.19 -12.01
C GLN A 365 26.86 -2.99 -11.49
N TYR A 366 26.16 -1.94 -11.93
CA TYR A 366 24.76 -1.73 -11.56
C TYR A 366 23.87 -2.90 -12.02
N VAL A 367 24.05 -3.36 -13.27
CA VAL A 367 23.31 -4.51 -13.83
C VAL A 367 23.68 -5.80 -13.08
N GLU A 368 24.96 -6.06 -12.83
CA GLU A 368 25.41 -7.23 -12.06
C GLU A 368 24.78 -7.25 -10.67
N ILE A 369 24.76 -6.11 -9.96
CA ILE A 369 24.12 -6.01 -8.65
C ILE A 369 22.60 -6.23 -8.76
N ALA A 370 21.94 -5.69 -9.79
CA ALA A 370 20.51 -5.91 -10.02
C ALA A 370 20.19 -7.40 -10.22
N GLU A 371 21.04 -8.11 -10.97
CA GLU A 371 20.90 -9.54 -11.24
C GLU A 371 21.21 -10.39 -9.99
N ILE A 372 22.28 -10.11 -9.26
CA ILE A 372 22.62 -10.84 -8.02
C ILE A 372 21.57 -10.60 -6.94
N SER A 373 21.13 -9.35 -6.79
CA SER A 373 20.15 -8.99 -5.77
C SER A 373 18.73 -9.41 -6.14
N GLN A 374 18.44 -9.60 -7.44
CA GLN A 374 17.09 -9.78 -8.00
C GLN A 374 16.15 -8.62 -7.64
N ASP A 375 16.69 -7.40 -7.58
CA ASP A 375 15.90 -6.20 -7.26
C ASP A 375 14.96 -5.82 -8.40
N GLY A 376 13.66 -5.93 -8.16
CA GLY A 376 12.64 -5.70 -9.18
C GLY A 376 12.55 -4.24 -9.68
N GLU A 377 12.98 -3.25 -8.90
CA GLU A 377 13.01 -1.84 -9.33
C GLU A 377 14.23 -1.59 -10.23
N MET A 378 15.38 -2.15 -9.88
CA MET A 378 16.57 -2.08 -10.73
C MET A 378 16.35 -2.79 -12.06
N LEU A 379 15.85 -4.03 -12.04
CA LEU A 379 15.55 -4.83 -13.23
C LEU A 379 14.51 -4.16 -14.14
N ARG A 380 13.48 -3.54 -13.55
CA ARG A 380 12.51 -2.70 -14.26
C ARG A 380 13.20 -1.55 -15.00
N SER A 381 14.06 -0.83 -14.30
CA SER A 381 14.72 0.36 -14.84
C SER A 381 15.62 0.00 -16.01
N ILE A 382 16.35 -1.11 -15.89
CA ILE A 382 17.15 -1.70 -16.97
C ILE A 382 16.28 -2.03 -18.20
N LYS A 383 15.10 -2.65 -17.99
CA LYS A 383 14.17 -2.97 -19.08
C LYS A 383 13.63 -1.74 -19.80
N ILE A 384 13.26 -0.68 -19.07
CA ILE A 384 12.76 0.56 -19.68
C ILE A 384 13.86 1.20 -20.53
N ILE A 385 15.07 1.31 -20.00
CA ILE A 385 16.22 1.93 -20.69
C ILE A 385 16.60 1.15 -21.95
N SER A 386 16.55 -0.18 -21.92
CA SER A 386 16.83 -1.01 -23.10
C SER A 386 15.74 -0.91 -24.17
N THR A 387 14.48 -0.69 -23.76
CA THR A 387 13.32 -0.60 -24.66
C THR A 387 13.22 0.75 -25.36
N TYR A 388 13.64 1.84 -24.71
CA TYR A 388 13.47 3.22 -25.21
C TYR A 388 14.81 3.94 -25.40
N PRO A 389 15.39 3.90 -26.62
CA PRO A 389 16.65 4.60 -26.91
C PRO A 389 16.58 6.12 -26.77
N ASP A 390 15.40 6.71 -26.98
CA ASP A 390 15.09 8.15 -26.92
C ASP A 390 14.40 8.57 -25.61
N LEU A 391 14.57 7.78 -24.54
CA LEU A 391 13.89 7.96 -23.25
C LEU A 391 13.95 9.39 -22.68
N PRO A 392 15.08 10.13 -22.70
CA PRO A 392 15.12 11.48 -22.13
C PRO A 392 14.18 12.46 -22.83
N ALA A 393 14.10 12.42 -24.17
CA ALA A 393 13.21 13.29 -24.94
C ALA A 393 11.74 12.98 -24.62
N ARG A 394 11.41 11.69 -24.49
CA ARG A 394 10.07 11.24 -24.11
C ARG A 394 9.67 11.66 -22.70
N ILE A 395 10.58 11.56 -21.73
CA ILE A 395 10.31 12.00 -20.35
C ILE A 395 10.12 13.52 -20.30
N LEU A 396 10.89 14.29 -21.07
CA LEU A 396 10.72 15.74 -21.18
C LEU A 396 9.34 16.10 -21.74
N GLU A 397 8.90 15.41 -22.80
CA GLU A 397 7.57 15.58 -23.38
C GLU A 397 6.45 15.24 -22.37
N LEU A 398 6.58 14.13 -21.64
CA LEU A 398 5.63 13.77 -20.58
C LEU A 398 5.55 14.85 -19.50
N ARG A 399 6.70 15.43 -19.09
CA ARG A 399 6.74 16.52 -18.12
C ARG A 399 6.06 17.79 -18.65
N SER A 400 6.26 18.15 -19.92
CA SER A 400 5.61 19.33 -20.49
C SER A 400 4.09 19.19 -20.60
N LEU A 401 3.59 17.96 -20.64
CA LEU A 401 2.16 17.65 -20.70
C LEU A 401 1.55 17.34 -19.31
N THR A 402 2.34 17.41 -18.24
CA THR A 402 1.91 17.10 -16.87
C THR A 402 1.40 18.35 -16.16
N LEU A 403 0.26 18.22 -15.48
CA LEU A 403 -0.37 19.27 -14.68
C LEU A 403 -0.38 18.89 -13.19
N ASP A 404 -0.24 19.90 -12.34
CA ASP A 404 -0.29 19.74 -10.88
C ASP A 404 -1.72 19.52 -10.38
N ASP A 405 -2.68 20.29 -10.89
CA ASP A 405 -4.10 20.12 -10.57
C ASP A 405 -4.73 19.03 -11.44
N GLU A 406 -5.43 18.10 -10.79
CA GLU A 406 -6.16 17.04 -11.46
C GLU A 406 -7.38 17.56 -12.22
N LEU A 407 -7.99 18.66 -11.76
CA LEU A 407 -9.19 19.22 -12.36
C LEU A 407 -8.94 19.79 -13.77
N ASP A 408 -7.71 20.20 -14.07
CA ASP A 408 -7.30 20.75 -15.36
C ASP A 408 -6.81 19.65 -16.33
N ALA A 409 -6.62 18.43 -15.84
CA ALA A 409 -6.12 17.32 -16.64
C ALA A 409 -7.26 16.63 -17.42
N THR A 410 -6.91 16.09 -18.58
CA THR A 410 -7.82 15.24 -19.37
C THR A 410 -7.61 13.76 -19.06
N ILE A 411 -6.44 13.40 -18.51
CA ILE A 411 -6.05 12.02 -18.22
C ILE A 411 -5.38 11.94 -16.85
N THR A 412 -5.91 11.10 -15.96
CA THR A 412 -5.24 10.70 -14.72
C THR A 412 -4.59 9.32 -14.86
N LEU A 413 -3.35 9.21 -14.42
CA LEU A 413 -2.55 7.99 -14.46
C LEU A 413 -2.18 7.52 -13.05
N THR A 414 -2.48 6.27 -12.74
CA THR A 414 -2.20 5.70 -11.41
C THR A 414 -1.99 4.19 -11.42
N THR A 415 -1.42 3.67 -10.34
CA THR A 415 -1.44 2.23 -10.04
C THR A 415 -2.60 1.92 -9.10
N ALA A 416 -3.10 0.67 -9.09
CA ALA A 416 -4.16 0.25 -8.18
C ALA A 416 -3.81 0.49 -6.70
N HIS A 417 -2.53 0.36 -6.33
CA HIS A 417 -2.07 0.69 -4.98
C HIS A 417 -2.18 2.19 -4.67
N LYS A 418 -1.70 3.07 -5.55
CA LYS A 418 -1.77 4.53 -5.37
C LYS A 418 -3.21 5.05 -5.46
N ALA A 419 -4.08 4.33 -6.16
CA ALA A 419 -5.50 4.64 -6.27
C ALA A 419 -6.30 4.36 -4.99
N LYS A 420 -5.75 3.59 -4.03
CA LYS A 420 -6.45 3.30 -2.79
C LYS A 420 -6.80 4.59 -2.04
N GLY A 421 -8.07 4.73 -1.68
CA GLY A 421 -8.60 5.92 -1.01
C GLY A 421 -9.02 7.07 -1.94
N LEU A 422 -8.73 6.97 -3.24
CA LEU A 422 -9.18 7.91 -4.27
C LEU A 422 -10.39 7.37 -5.02
N GLU A 423 -11.00 8.19 -5.87
CA GLU A 423 -12.18 7.87 -6.67
C GLU A 423 -12.31 8.84 -7.85
N TRP A 424 -12.88 8.36 -8.97
CA TRP A 424 -13.05 9.14 -10.21
C TRP A 424 -14.35 8.80 -10.92
N ASP A 425 -14.89 9.75 -11.68
CA ASP A 425 -16.08 9.54 -12.49
C ASP A 425 -15.90 8.43 -13.53
N PHE A 426 -14.78 8.44 -14.26
CA PHE A 426 -14.53 7.54 -15.38
C PHE A 426 -13.21 6.81 -15.20
N VAL A 427 -13.27 5.49 -14.96
CA VAL A 427 -12.09 4.65 -14.73
C VAL A 427 -11.98 3.60 -15.81
N CYS A 428 -10.77 3.42 -16.33
CA CYS A 428 -10.36 2.32 -17.20
C CYS A 428 -9.31 1.48 -16.49
N LEU A 429 -9.54 0.18 -16.38
CA LEU A 429 -8.53 -0.76 -15.94
C LEU A 429 -7.64 -1.13 -17.12
N TYR A 430 -6.32 -1.04 -16.95
CA TYR A 430 -5.37 -1.41 -17.98
C TYR A 430 -5.14 -2.93 -18.02
N ASP A 431 -4.66 -3.47 -19.14
CA ASP A 431 -4.44 -4.92 -19.34
C ASP A 431 -3.08 -5.43 -18.80
N ASP A 432 -2.49 -4.77 -17.79
CA ASP A 432 -1.23 -5.22 -17.16
C ASP A 432 -1.44 -6.04 -15.87
N PHE A 433 -2.67 -6.44 -15.58
CA PHE A 433 -3.04 -7.38 -14.51
C PHE A 433 -2.87 -8.83 -15.00
N ASN A 434 -1.61 -9.27 -15.10
CA ASN A 434 -1.27 -10.54 -15.76
C ASN A 434 -1.41 -11.79 -14.88
N ALA A 435 -1.57 -11.61 -13.56
CA ALA A 435 -1.75 -12.73 -12.64
C ALA A 435 -3.24 -13.12 -12.59
N ASP A 436 -3.59 -14.31 -13.11
CA ASP A 436 -4.95 -14.85 -12.96
C ASP A 436 -5.15 -15.34 -11.52
N PRO A 437 -5.94 -14.65 -10.68
CA PRO A 437 -6.12 -15.04 -9.29
C PRO A 437 -6.90 -16.34 -9.12
N LEU A 438 -7.59 -16.80 -10.16
CA LEU A 438 -8.44 -17.99 -10.13
C LEU A 438 -7.75 -19.19 -10.81
N SER A 439 -6.47 -19.07 -11.18
CA SER A 439 -5.69 -20.21 -11.66
C SER A 439 -5.52 -21.26 -10.55
N PRO A 440 -5.69 -22.57 -10.83
CA PRO A 440 -5.57 -23.65 -9.84
C PRO A 440 -4.20 -23.69 -9.13
N ASP A 441 -3.14 -23.23 -9.81
CA ASP A 441 -1.77 -23.26 -9.28
C ASP A 441 -1.45 -22.05 -8.39
N THR A 442 -2.40 -21.14 -8.20
CA THR A 442 -2.18 -19.92 -7.41
C THR A 442 -2.31 -20.23 -5.91
N ASP A 443 -1.25 -19.96 -5.17
CA ASP A 443 -1.26 -19.99 -3.71
C ASP A 443 -2.44 -19.16 -3.14
N PRO A 444 -3.18 -19.65 -2.13
CA PRO A 444 -4.33 -18.95 -1.58
C PRO A 444 -4.05 -17.51 -1.13
N GLY A 445 -2.88 -17.24 -0.54
CA GLY A 445 -2.49 -15.90 -0.11
C GLY A 445 -2.31 -14.95 -1.30
N LYS A 446 -1.62 -15.42 -2.35
CA LYS A 446 -1.45 -14.65 -3.60
C LYS A 446 -2.78 -14.42 -4.31
N ARG A 447 -3.65 -15.43 -4.35
CA ARG A 447 -5.01 -15.29 -4.90
C ARG A 447 -5.77 -14.19 -4.17
N ASP A 448 -5.73 -14.19 -2.85
CA ASP A 448 -6.41 -13.21 -2.01
C ASP A 448 -5.91 -11.77 -2.25
N ASP A 449 -4.59 -11.60 -2.37
CA ASP A 449 -3.93 -10.32 -2.66
C ASP A 449 -4.32 -9.77 -4.04
N GLU A 450 -4.33 -10.61 -5.08
CA GLU A 450 -4.72 -10.19 -6.43
C GLU A 450 -6.22 -9.86 -6.51
N LEU A 451 -7.09 -10.63 -5.84
CA LEU A 451 -8.53 -10.30 -5.75
C LEU A 451 -8.77 -8.98 -5.01
N ASN A 452 -8.03 -8.71 -3.92
CA ASN A 452 -8.10 -7.42 -3.21
C ASN A 452 -7.69 -6.26 -4.11
N LEU A 453 -6.63 -6.43 -4.90
CA LEU A 453 -6.15 -5.39 -5.79
C LEU A 453 -7.18 -5.06 -6.88
N ILE A 454 -7.78 -6.09 -7.49
CA ILE A 454 -8.83 -5.91 -8.49
C ILE A 454 -10.07 -5.28 -7.85
N TYR A 455 -10.47 -5.74 -6.66
CA TYR A 455 -11.59 -5.16 -5.90
C TYR A 455 -11.34 -3.67 -5.60
N VAL A 456 -10.14 -3.29 -5.17
CA VAL A 456 -9.77 -1.88 -4.98
C VAL A 456 -9.91 -1.13 -6.30
N ALA A 457 -9.37 -1.64 -7.40
CA ALA A 457 -9.38 -0.98 -8.69
C ALA A 457 -10.80 -0.75 -9.24
N VAL A 458 -11.67 -1.77 -9.24
CA VAL A 458 -13.06 -1.64 -9.74
C VAL A 458 -13.89 -0.67 -8.89
N THR A 459 -13.64 -0.62 -7.59
CA THR A 459 -14.39 0.24 -6.65
C THR A 459 -13.94 1.71 -6.64
N ARG A 460 -13.03 2.11 -7.54
CA ARG A 460 -12.62 3.52 -7.69
C ARG A 460 -13.55 4.32 -8.61
N ALA A 461 -14.29 3.66 -9.50
CA ALA A 461 -15.22 4.33 -10.42
C ALA A 461 -16.49 4.81 -9.71
N MET A 462 -16.96 6.01 -10.09
CA MET A 462 -18.20 6.62 -9.61
C MET A 462 -19.31 6.68 -10.66
N LYS A 463 -18.99 6.72 -11.97
CA LYS A 463 -19.96 6.75 -13.08
C LYS A 463 -19.75 5.63 -14.10
N ILE A 464 -18.57 5.54 -14.72
CA ILE A 464 -18.28 4.49 -15.72
C ILE A 464 -17.02 3.72 -15.33
N LEU A 465 -17.14 2.39 -15.29
CA LEU A 465 -16.02 1.46 -15.18
C LEU A 465 -15.81 0.76 -16.53
N ALA A 466 -14.68 1.02 -17.18
CA ALA A 466 -14.18 0.20 -18.27
C ALA A 466 -13.33 -0.94 -17.71
N ILE A 467 -13.81 -2.17 -17.88
CA ILE A 467 -13.16 -3.38 -17.37
C ILE A 467 -12.10 -3.90 -18.36
N ASN A 468 -11.03 -4.46 -17.82
CA ASN A 468 -9.98 -5.11 -18.62
C ASN A 468 -10.32 -6.58 -18.90
N SER A 469 -9.43 -7.26 -19.64
CA SER A 469 -9.60 -8.64 -20.04
C SER A 469 -9.72 -9.60 -18.84
N LEU A 470 -8.99 -9.33 -17.76
CA LEU A 470 -9.02 -10.15 -16.54
C LEU A 470 -10.36 -10.06 -15.80
N VAL A 471 -10.89 -8.86 -15.59
CA VAL A 471 -12.20 -8.71 -14.92
C VAL A 471 -13.31 -9.33 -15.77
N LEU A 472 -13.23 -9.19 -17.09
CA LEU A 472 -14.17 -9.84 -18.00
C LEU A 472 -14.11 -11.37 -17.89
N SER A 473 -12.91 -11.96 -17.80
CA SER A 473 -12.76 -13.41 -17.64
C SER A 473 -13.29 -13.92 -16.30
N ILE A 474 -13.08 -13.18 -15.21
CA ILE A 474 -13.65 -13.48 -13.89
C ILE A 474 -15.19 -13.45 -13.94
N MET A 475 -15.77 -12.45 -14.60
CA MET A 475 -17.22 -12.36 -14.76
C MET A 475 -17.78 -13.51 -15.61
N GLN A 476 -17.09 -13.91 -16.68
CA GLN A 476 -17.51 -15.05 -17.50
C GLN A 476 -17.51 -16.35 -16.69
N ARG A 477 -16.41 -16.64 -15.96
CA ARG A 477 -16.33 -17.81 -15.08
C ARG A 477 -17.46 -17.85 -14.05
N TYR A 478 -17.82 -16.69 -13.50
CA TYR A 478 -18.92 -16.59 -12.53
C TYR A 478 -20.27 -17.01 -13.12
N VAL A 479 -20.54 -16.61 -14.38
CA VAL A 479 -21.76 -17.01 -15.09
C VAL A 479 -21.75 -18.52 -15.37
N ASP A 480 -20.64 -19.04 -15.88
CA ASP A 480 -20.48 -20.45 -16.22
C ASP A 480 -20.64 -21.35 -14.98
N ASP A 481 -19.99 -21.00 -13.86
CA ASP A 481 -20.08 -21.70 -12.58
C ASP A 481 -21.52 -21.76 -12.06
N ARG A 482 -22.28 -20.69 -12.27
CA ARG A 482 -23.66 -20.59 -11.80
C ARG A 482 -24.60 -21.43 -12.65
N GLN A 483 -24.44 -21.39 -13.97
CA GLN A 483 -25.19 -22.24 -14.90
C GLN A 483 -24.95 -23.73 -14.63
N LEU A 484 -23.69 -24.12 -14.38
CA LEU A 484 -23.34 -25.50 -14.03
C LEU A 484 -24.01 -25.95 -12.72
N LYS A 485 -24.02 -25.10 -11.68
CA LYS A 485 -24.71 -25.40 -10.41
C LYS A 485 -26.21 -25.57 -10.59
N GLU A 486 -26.83 -24.73 -11.42
CA GLU A 486 -28.26 -24.82 -11.74
C GLU A 486 -28.56 -26.13 -12.50
N GLN A 487 -27.74 -26.52 -13.47
CA GLN A 487 -27.87 -27.80 -14.17
C GLN A 487 -27.73 -29.01 -13.24
N ILE A 488 -26.72 -29.02 -12.36
CA ILE A 488 -26.53 -30.09 -11.37
C ILE A 488 -27.72 -30.17 -10.40
N ALA A 489 -28.27 -29.03 -9.98
CA ALA A 489 -29.44 -28.99 -9.09
C ALA A 489 -30.70 -29.53 -9.78
N ILE A 490 -30.83 -29.35 -11.09
CA ILE A 490 -31.92 -29.93 -11.89
C ILE A 490 -31.73 -31.44 -12.04
N CYS A 491 -30.52 -31.94 -12.30
CA CYS A 491 -30.25 -33.38 -12.42
C CYS A 491 -30.36 -34.17 -11.10
N LYS A 492 -30.35 -33.50 -9.94
CA LYS A 492 -30.51 -34.12 -8.62
C LYS A 492 -31.95 -34.15 -8.12
N LYS A 493 -32.88 -33.52 -8.84
CA LYS A 493 -34.33 -33.64 -8.64
C LYS A 493 -34.89 -34.66 -9.62
#